data_AF-A0A7C2QCK1-F1
#
_entry.id   AF-A0A7C2QCK1-F1
#
_cell.length_a   1.000
_cell.length_b   1.000
_cell.length_c   1.000
_cell.angle_alpha   90.00
_cell.angle_beta   90.00
_cell.angle_gamma   90.00
#
_symmetry.space_group_name_H-M   'P 1'
#
loop_
_entity.id
_entity.type
_entity.pdbx_description
1 polymer ?
#
loop_
_entity_poly.entity_id
_entity_poly.type
_entity_poly.pdbx_seq_one_letter_code
_entity_poly.pdbx_strand_id
1 'polypeptide(L)'
;MEKNNKSDSLKVNSIYIVNNKDEISRVDSIFLDNYGSIYTTGTVYADVYNDKEETLDTNIYGYIIKLNKNGTLDTTFGNNGKIIINNITNKINNTKLTAESIYVDKKGYVYTTGSIFDKFDKAKSKAYVIKLK
;
A
#
# COMPACT_ATOMS: atom_id res chain seq x y z
N MET A 1 -31.27 -3.34 39.47
CA MET A 1 -30.70 -4.07 38.32
C MET A 1 -30.15 -3.03 37.34
N GLU A 2 -28.89 -2.62 37.51
CA GLU A 2 -28.25 -1.69 36.58
C GLU A 2 -27.74 -2.47 35.37
N LYS A 3 -28.24 -2.12 34.18
CA LYS A 3 -27.70 -2.61 32.91
C LYS A 3 -26.38 -1.89 32.64
N ASN A 4 -25.27 -2.61 32.81
CA ASN A 4 -23.94 -2.19 32.36
C ASN A 4 -23.90 -2.11 30.83
N ASN A 5 -24.35 -1.00 30.26
CA ASN A 5 -24.05 -0.63 28.88
C ASN A 5 -22.62 -0.07 28.82
N LYS A 6 -21.61 -0.94 28.93
CA LYS A 6 -20.27 -0.59 28.42
C LYS A 6 -20.44 -0.44 26.91
N SER A 7 -20.40 0.78 26.40
CA SER A 7 -20.30 0.99 24.95
C SER A 7 -19.05 0.26 24.49
N ASP A 8 -19.19 -0.68 23.56
CA ASP A 8 -18.04 -1.26 22.86
C ASP A 8 -17.31 -0.11 22.17
N SER A 9 -16.27 0.40 22.83
CA SER A 9 -15.47 1.48 22.27
C SER A 9 -14.78 0.96 21.03
N LEU A 10 -14.92 1.69 19.92
CA LEU A 10 -14.25 1.37 18.67
C LEU A 10 -12.74 1.31 18.93
N LYS A 11 -12.16 0.11 18.91
CA LYS A 11 -10.70 -0.06 18.96
C LYS A 11 -10.15 0.23 17.57
N VAL A 12 -9.62 1.44 17.39
CA VAL A 12 -8.89 1.81 16.18
C VAL A 12 -7.46 1.31 16.32
N ASN A 13 -7.12 0.21 15.64
CA ASN A 13 -5.74 -0.21 15.47
C ASN A 13 -5.17 0.52 14.25
N SER A 14 -4.19 1.40 14.46
CA SER A 14 -3.44 1.99 13.36
C SER A 14 -2.31 1.04 12.94
N ILE A 15 -2.15 0.85 11.63
CA ILE A 15 -1.05 0.09 11.05
C ILE A 15 -0.19 1.07 10.28
N TYR A 16 1.03 1.27 10.75
CA TYR A 16 2.01 2.10 10.05
C TYR A 16 2.57 1.28 8.88
N ILE A 17 2.28 1.70 7.65
CA ILE A 17 2.86 1.12 6.44
C ILE A 17 4.36 1.42 6.37
N VAL A 18 4.71 2.63 6.77
CA VAL A 18 6.04 3.22 6.72
C VAL A 18 6.50 3.58 8.13
N ASN A 19 7.78 3.36 8.41
CA ASN A 19 8.35 3.56 9.74
C ASN A 19 9.07 4.91 9.88
N ASN A 20 9.24 5.64 8.77
CA ASN A 20 9.96 6.90 8.75
C ASN A 20 8.99 8.08 8.92
N LYS A 21 9.39 9.11 9.67
CA LYS A 21 8.49 10.21 10.09
C LYS A 21 8.04 11.10 8.93
N ASP A 22 8.79 11.10 7.84
CA ASP A 22 8.56 11.95 6.67
C ASP A 22 7.78 11.24 5.55
N GLU A 23 7.32 10.01 5.81
CA GLU A 23 6.55 9.24 4.84
C GLU A 23 5.07 9.29 5.19
N ILE A 24 4.25 9.71 4.24
CA ILE A 24 2.79 9.63 4.34
C ILE A 24 2.28 8.48 3.47
N SER A 25 1.32 7.73 3.99
CA SER A 25 0.65 6.68 3.24
C SER A 25 -0.84 6.92 3.21
N ARG A 26 -1.46 6.57 2.09
CA ARG A 26 -2.91 6.58 1.92
C ARG A 26 -3.37 5.17 1.58
N VAL A 27 -4.58 4.81 2.00
CA VAL A 27 -5.25 3.59 1.54
C VAL A 27 -6.19 4.01 0.41
N ASP A 28 -6.03 3.38 -0.74
CA ASP A 28 -6.80 3.71 -1.94
C ASP A 28 -7.90 2.68 -2.19
N SER A 29 -7.67 1.41 -1.85
CA SER A 29 -8.68 0.35 -2.01
C SER A 29 -8.56 -0.77 -0.98
N ILE A 30 -9.67 -1.47 -0.76
CA ILE A 30 -9.83 -2.60 0.17
C ILE A 30 -10.57 -3.74 -0.52
N PHE A 31 -10.16 -4.97 -0.24
CA PHE A 31 -10.81 -6.18 -0.72
C PHE A 31 -10.92 -7.21 0.42
N LEU A 32 -12.08 -7.87 0.51
CA LEU A 32 -12.33 -8.97 1.45
C LEU A 32 -12.43 -10.27 0.65
N ASP A 33 -11.59 -11.25 0.96
CA ASP A 33 -11.68 -12.56 0.32
C ASP A 33 -12.75 -13.46 0.97
N ASN A 34 -12.99 -14.63 0.36
CA ASN A 34 -14.00 -15.58 0.84
C ASN A 34 -13.63 -16.24 2.18
N TYR A 35 -12.39 -16.12 2.64
CA TYR A 35 -11.92 -16.63 3.93
C TYR A 35 -11.99 -15.56 5.03
N GLY A 36 -12.29 -14.32 4.65
CA GLY A 36 -12.36 -13.17 5.53
C GLY A 36 -11.04 -12.45 5.73
N SER A 37 -9.98 -12.80 4.98
CA SER A 37 -8.76 -11.98 4.96
C SER A 37 -9.04 -10.67 4.25
N ILE A 38 -8.50 -9.60 4.83
CA ILE A 38 -8.67 -8.24 4.34
C ILE A 38 -7.38 -7.85 3.65
N TYR A 39 -7.47 -7.36 2.43
CA TYR A 39 -6.36 -6.83 1.67
C TYR A 39 -6.59 -5.34 1.48
N THR A 40 -5.57 -4.53 1.69
CA THR A 40 -5.62 -3.12 1.30
C THR A 40 -4.43 -2.78 0.42
N THR A 41 -4.63 -1.83 -0.48
CA THR A 41 -3.56 -1.25 -1.27
C THR A 41 -3.63 0.26 -1.16
N GLY A 42 -2.51 0.90 -1.43
CA GLY A 42 -2.48 2.32 -1.63
C GLY A 42 -1.10 2.82 -1.94
N THR A 43 -0.95 4.13 -1.83
CA THR A 43 0.25 4.83 -2.24
C THR A 43 0.98 5.42 -1.04
N VAL A 44 2.30 5.28 -1.02
CA VAL A 44 3.22 6.00 -0.14
C VAL A 44 3.84 7.16 -0.90
N TYR A 45 3.92 8.31 -0.24
CA TYR A 45 4.69 9.48 -0.65
C TYR A 45 5.81 9.64 0.37
N ALA A 46 7.04 9.37 -0.06
CA ALA A 46 8.23 9.37 0.75
C ALA A 46 9.21 10.41 0.22
N ASP A 47 9.44 11.47 0.98
CA ASP A 47 10.42 12.47 0.61
C ASP A 47 11.84 11.93 0.83
N VAL A 48 12.65 11.94 -0.22
CA VAL A 48 14.06 11.54 -0.18
C VAL A 48 14.88 12.78 -0.47
N TYR A 49 15.64 13.22 0.53
CA TYR A 49 16.60 14.30 0.34
C TYR A 49 17.82 13.77 -0.43
N ASN A 50 18.21 14.47 -1.50
CA ASN A 50 19.39 14.16 -2.29
C ASN A 50 20.53 15.12 -1.93
N ASP A 51 21.47 14.66 -1.11
CA ASP A 51 22.62 15.45 -0.65
C ASP A 51 23.48 16.01 -1.79
N LYS A 52 23.53 15.33 -2.95
CA LYS A 52 24.39 15.75 -4.08
C LYS A 52 23.80 16.88 -4.90
N GLU A 53 22.48 16.98 -4.94
CA GLU A 53 21.76 17.97 -5.75
C GLU A 53 21.09 19.04 -4.89
N GLU A 54 21.15 18.92 -3.56
CA GLU A 54 20.43 19.76 -2.59
C GLU A 54 18.92 19.87 -2.91
N THR A 55 18.34 18.77 -3.38
CA THR A 55 16.91 18.70 -3.76
C THR A 55 16.15 17.69 -2.92
N LEU A 56 14.86 17.96 -2.72
CA LEU A 56 13.91 17.00 -2.18
C LEU A 56 13.24 16.28 -3.35
N ASP A 57 13.42 14.95 -3.46
CA ASP A 57 12.69 14.13 -4.41
C ASP A 57 11.69 13.23 -3.68
N THR A 58 10.41 13.47 -3.91
CA THR A 58 9.36 12.59 -3.40
C THR A 58 9.35 11.28 -4.20
N ASN A 59 9.84 10.21 -3.60
CA ASN A 59 9.59 8.86 -4.09
C ASN A 59 8.12 8.50 -3.85
N ILE A 60 7.45 8.00 -4.88
CA ILE A 60 6.05 7.57 -4.78
C ILE A 60 5.99 6.12 -5.20
N TYR A 61 5.47 5.28 -4.33
CA TYR A 61 5.40 3.85 -4.55
C TYR A 61 4.11 3.25 -3.99
N GLY A 62 3.72 2.10 -4.55
CA GLY A 62 2.55 1.36 -4.11
C GLY A 62 2.89 0.41 -2.97
N TYR A 63 1.88 0.02 -2.21
CA TYR A 63 1.98 -1.08 -1.25
C TYR A 63 0.72 -1.94 -1.24
N ILE A 64 0.87 -3.14 -0.69
CA ILE A 64 -0.25 -4.00 -0.31
C ILE A 64 0.00 -4.49 1.11
N ILE A 65 -1.05 -4.47 1.94
CA ILE A 65 -1.05 -5.17 3.23
C ILE A 65 -2.16 -6.19 3.28
N LYS A 66 -1.94 -7.23 4.08
CA LYS A 66 -2.96 -8.23 4.39
C LYS A 66 -3.21 -8.24 5.89
N LEU A 67 -4.49 -8.23 6.26
CA LEU A 67 -4.95 -8.43 7.62
C LEU A 67 -5.68 -9.76 7.71
N ASN A 68 -5.57 -10.38 8.87
CA ASN A 68 -6.40 -11.49 9.28
C ASN A 68 -7.86 -11.02 9.43
N LYS A 69 -8.79 -11.98 9.47
CA LYS A 69 -10.22 -11.72 9.66
C LYS A 69 -10.56 -10.93 10.92
N ASN A 70 -9.70 -10.99 11.94
CA ASN A 70 -9.82 -10.23 13.18
C ASN A 70 -9.21 -8.81 13.10
N GLY A 71 -8.75 -8.37 11.92
CA GLY A 71 -8.14 -7.07 11.68
C GLY A 71 -6.67 -6.94 12.11
N THR A 72 -6.02 -7.99 12.61
CA THR A 72 -4.57 -7.95 12.91
C THR A 72 -3.75 -8.11 11.63
N LEU A 73 -2.57 -7.48 11.56
CA LEU A 73 -1.65 -7.65 10.44
C LEU A 73 -1.25 -9.13 10.28
N ASP A 74 -1.40 -9.67 9.07
CA ASP A 74 -0.93 -11.01 8.73
C ASP A 74 0.57 -10.95 8.40
N THR A 75 1.42 -11.17 9.40
CA THR A 75 2.89 -11.06 9.25
C THR A 75 3.49 -12.12 8.33
N THR A 76 2.73 -13.15 7.93
CA THR A 76 3.17 -14.19 6.99
C THR A 76 3.01 -13.79 5.52
N PHE A 77 2.31 -12.68 5.25
CA PHE A 77 2.11 -12.17 3.90
C PHE A 77 3.27 -11.28 3.45
N GLY A 78 3.89 -11.62 2.32
CA GLY A 78 5.01 -10.83 1.77
C GLY A 78 6.18 -10.72 2.75
N ASN A 79 6.65 -9.49 2.99
CA ASN A 79 7.67 -9.19 3.99
C ASN A 79 7.01 -8.54 5.22
N ASN A 80 6.83 -9.31 6.30
CA ASN A 80 6.21 -8.86 7.55
C ASN A 80 4.81 -8.23 7.38
N GLY A 81 3.98 -8.83 6.53
CA GLY A 81 2.60 -8.41 6.25
C GLY A 81 2.44 -7.34 5.18
N LYS A 82 3.52 -7.03 4.46
CA LYS A 82 3.56 -5.95 3.47
C LYS A 82 4.24 -6.41 2.19
N ILE A 83 3.76 -5.89 1.05
CA ILE A 83 4.46 -5.94 -0.23
C ILE A 83 4.64 -4.50 -0.70
N ILE A 84 5.87 -4.13 -1.07
CA ILE A 84 6.20 -2.83 -1.63
C ILE A 84 6.32 -2.94 -3.14
N ILE A 85 5.69 -2.02 -3.85
CA ILE A 85 5.63 -1.95 -5.31
C ILE A 85 6.31 -0.66 -5.74
N ASN A 86 7.62 -0.74 -5.98
CA ASN A 86 8.45 0.43 -6.30
C ASN A 86 9.32 0.25 -7.54
N ASN A 87 9.31 -0.93 -8.18
CA ASN A 87 10.18 -1.22 -9.31
C ASN A 87 9.55 -2.23 -10.27
N ILE A 88 8.60 -1.76 -11.09
CA ILE A 88 7.91 -2.59 -12.09
C ILE A 88 8.31 -2.23 -13.53
N THR A 89 9.30 -1.36 -13.71
CA THR A 89 9.84 -1.01 -15.02
C THR A 89 11.35 -1.18 -15.04
N ASN A 90 11.92 -1.45 -16.20
CA ASN A 90 13.38 -1.54 -16.37
C ASN A 90 14.08 -0.16 -16.25
N LYS A 91 13.34 0.93 -16.04
CA LYS A 91 13.88 2.27 -15.81
C LYS A 91 14.07 2.49 -14.30
N ILE A 92 15.13 1.91 -13.76
CA ILE A 92 15.47 2.07 -12.34
C ILE A 92 15.74 3.56 -12.06
N ASN A 93 15.08 4.12 -11.03
CA ASN A 93 15.23 5.48 -10.47
C ASN A 93 14.51 6.66 -11.14
N ASN A 94 13.81 6.46 -12.27
CA ASN A 94 13.12 7.57 -12.97
C ASN A 94 11.59 7.43 -13.02
N THR A 95 11.00 6.58 -12.18
CA THR A 95 9.55 6.34 -12.20
C THR A 95 8.93 6.47 -10.82
N LYS A 96 7.79 7.16 -10.77
CA LYS A 96 6.89 7.24 -9.62
C LYS A 96 5.68 6.35 -9.88
N LEU A 97 5.13 5.71 -8.85
CA LEU A 97 4.04 4.74 -9.01
C LEU A 97 2.95 4.93 -7.95
N THR A 98 1.70 4.93 -8.40
CA THR A 98 0.50 4.86 -7.55
C THR A 98 -0.06 3.44 -7.54
N ALA A 99 -0.67 3.00 -6.43
CA ALA A 99 -1.48 1.78 -6.41
C ALA A 99 -2.90 2.15 -6.00
N GLU A 100 -3.88 1.84 -6.85
CA GLU A 100 -5.21 2.48 -6.84
C GLU A 100 -6.34 1.48 -6.55
N SER A 101 -6.23 0.24 -7.02
CA SER A 101 -7.28 -0.77 -6.86
C SER A 101 -6.69 -2.13 -6.59
N ILE A 102 -7.40 -2.95 -5.83
CA ILE A 102 -7.00 -4.31 -5.48
C ILE A 102 -8.16 -5.30 -5.68
N TYR A 103 -7.81 -6.48 -6.19
CA TYR A 103 -8.72 -7.61 -6.33
C TYR A 103 -7.98 -8.89 -5.96
N VAL A 104 -8.67 -9.85 -5.35
CA VAL A 104 -8.11 -11.18 -5.06
C VAL A 104 -9.00 -12.25 -5.70
N ASP A 105 -8.40 -13.13 -6.51
CA ASP A 105 -9.17 -14.20 -7.16
C ASP A 105 -9.39 -15.41 -6.24
N LYS A 106 -10.21 -16.37 -6.70
CA LYS A 106 -10.54 -17.59 -5.94
C LYS A 106 -9.34 -18.50 -5.65
N LYS A 107 -8.20 -18.31 -6.33
CA LYS A 107 -6.97 -19.06 -6.08
C LYS A 107 -6.04 -18.31 -5.11
N GLY A 108 -6.43 -17.14 -4.63
CA GLY A 108 -5.65 -16.30 -3.73
C GLY A 108 -4.65 -15.37 -4.43
N TYR A 109 -4.64 -15.30 -5.77
CA TYR A 109 -3.78 -14.35 -6.44
C TYR A 109 -4.28 -12.92 -6.22
N VAL A 110 -3.36 -12.03 -5.88
CA VAL A 110 -3.64 -10.62 -5.66
C VAL A 110 -3.32 -9.84 -6.92
N TYR A 111 -4.27 -9.04 -7.38
CA TYR A 111 -4.13 -8.14 -8.51
C TYR A 111 -4.21 -6.72 -7.99
N THR A 112 -3.25 -5.87 -8.38
CA THR A 112 -3.34 -4.43 -8.10
C THR A 112 -3.02 -3.64 -9.35
N THR A 113 -3.70 -2.51 -9.47
CA THR A 113 -3.59 -1.60 -10.61
C THR A 113 -3.15 -0.23 -10.15
N GLY A 114 -2.62 0.55 -11.09
CA GLY A 114 -2.35 1.96 -10.84
C GLY A 114 -1.61 2.59 -12.01
N SER A 115 -0.94 3.70 -11.72
CA SER A 115 -0.28 4.52 -12.72
C SER A 115 1.21 4.63 -12.43
N ILE A 116 2.01 4.57 -13.48
CA ILE A 116 3.45 4.85 -13.49
C ILE A 116 3.65 6.19 -14.15
N PHE A 117 4.41 7.08 -13.53
CA PHE A 117 4.75 8.39 -14.06
C PHE A 117 6.26 8.49 -14.25
N ASP A 118 6.70 9.10 -15.35
CA ASP A 118 8.10 9.50 -15.48
C ASP A 118 8.38 10.66 -14.49
N LYS A 119 9.50 10.57 -13.76
CA LYS A 119 9.88 11.56 -12.75
C LYS A 119 10.04 12.96 -13.36
N PHE A 120 10.53 13.05 -14.59
CA PHE A 120 10.85 14.32 -15.26
C PHE A 120 9.76 14.77 -16.23
N ASP A 121 8.84 13.88 -16.61
CA ASP A 121 7.78 14.16 -17.56
C ASP A 121 6.47 13.53 -17.09
N LYS A 122 5.75 14.24 -16.21
CA LYS A 122 4.48 13.77 -15.63
C LYS A 122 3.38 13.55 -16.68
N ALA A 123 3.50 14.15 -17.87
CA ALA A 123 2.57 13.91 -18.97
C ALA A 123 2.74 12.49 -19.55
N LYS A 124 3.88 11.84 -19.32
CA LYS A 124 4.10 10.43 -19.65
C LYS A 124 3.69 9.55 -18.47
N SER A 125 2.43 9.13 -18.50
CA SER A 125 1.93 8.09 -17.60
C SER A 125 1.65 6.77 -18.34
N LYS A 126 1.72 5.66 -17.60
CA LYS A 126 1.32 4.33 -18.06
C LYS A 126 0.48 3.67 -16.98
N ALA A 127 -0.65 3.08 -17.36
CA ALA A 127 -1.36 2.17 -16.47
C ALA A 127 -0.57 0.87 -16.31
N TYR A 128 -0.67 0.23 -15.15
CA TYR A 128 -0.17 -1.11 -14.93
C TYR A 128 -1.21 -1.99 -14.23
N VAL A 129 -1.05 -3.29 -14.42
CA VAL A 129 -1.66 -4.34 -13.59
C VAL A 129 -0.55 -5.30 -13.20
N ILE A 130 -0.40 -5.57 -11.92
CA ILE A 130 0.47 -6.66 -11.44
C ILE A 130 -0.38 -7.78 -10.86
N LYS A 131 0.13 -9.00 -10.97
CA LYS A 131 -0.41 -10.20 -10.35
C LYS A 131 0.65 -10.77 -9.41
N LEU A 132 0.28 -10.95 -8.15
CA LEU A 132 1.12 -11.51 -7.09
C LEU A 132 0.53 -12.85 -6.65
N LYS A 133 1.42 -13.80 -6.33
CA LYS A 133 1.07 -15.11 -5.79
C LYS A 133 1.06 -15.08 -4.27
#